data_AF-A0AAE4DCA6-F1
#
_entry.id   AF-A0AAE4DCA6-F1
#
_cell.length_a   1.000
_cell.length_b   1.000
_cell.length_c   1.000
_cell.angle_alpha   90.00
_cell.angle_beta   90.00
_cell.angle_gamma   90.00
#
_symmetry.space_group_name_H-M   'P 1'
#
loop_
_entity.id
_entity.type
_entity.pdbx_description
1 polymer ?
#
loop_
_entity_poly.entity_id
_entity_poly.type
_entity_poly.pdbx_seq_one_letter_code
_entity_poly.pdbx_strand_id
1 'polypeptide(L)'
;MRTILITVLTIIVTLSAFPQKQHYTDFKEIDFSHFWDEANDPNLNLDSLNQHFTESFYKNHREAFKSYYLLKKLLYAKSQIPKRCWETYNSVNRKTIDSFTNHIIASCPDYKSLAFFLYQSEPLDYKLSNERYKNDSVYYTVTNTGGFSISHHDQSQGKLTDVNQASYEVGMPAGSDRQYAVDSAMLTPDVNFLNNHRFEPVSFELNKFQRDLYNEDDYKFYWRPDLWYNHFDGAKIGAVFNGGYMNNIHNFELRFLYNTGLGQYDVADENTNDFDKLDIQFLYNTATPGLWRGSEMFAELRSMSGLKLAKGGMRFNSSNGKTSFFGFYKLNYIPDEIALQYMLMPYGWGVDRVNSNIHFGLDHNYQYNKGYGNIRLEVATSALLSDYSYSYMQFESKHEHRLGKLPVRTRIFGQMGFGEDWAPESSLYLSGANPLEMVDNPFTRAAGIVPAELAELGNSTNTFHHSGGLNLRGYSGYLAPYQFENEEVVSNYRGTSGAAFNAEIPFTQLSSLNPFDLNDFLNFESYLFGDAGILNVNSPENDLKWGDFRADAGIGAAIKVKWGKYNDLSPLNIRVDLPLFLNRPPSEEEYIEMRYIIGISQTF
;
A
#
# COMPACT_ATOMS: atom_id res chain seq x y z
N MET A 1 -33.69 2.61 9.44
CA MET A 1 -32.39 1.93 9.68
C MET A 1 -32.37 0.47 9.21
N ARG A 2 -33.25 -0.43 9.70
CA ARG A 2 -33.30 -1.84 9.21
C ARG A 2 -33.49 -1.94 7.69
N THR A 3 -34.30 -1.08 7.08
CA THR A 3 -34.53 -1.06 5.63
C THR A 3 -33.31 -0.57 4.84
N ILE A 4 -32.53 0.39 5.37
CA ILE A 4 -31.30 0.90 4.72
C ILE A 4 -30.15 -0.10 4.93
N LEU A 5 -30.05 -0.73 6.10
CA LEU A 5 -29.07 -1.78 6.37
C LEU A 5 -29.34 -3.02 5.51
N ILE A 6 -30.60 -3.42 5.33
CA ILE A 6 -30.99 -4.46 4.37
C ILE A 6 -30.75 -3.96 2.94
N THR A 7 -30.98 -2.69 2.60
CA THR A 7 -30.69 -2.21 1.23
C THR A 7 -29.18 -2.15 0.96
N VAL A 8 -28.32 -1.83 1.92
CA VAL A 8 -26.86 -1.81 1.77
C VAL A 8 -26.27 -3.21 1.83
N LEU A 9 -26.75 -4.10 2.72
CA LEU A 9 -26.34 -5.50 2.75
C LEU A 9 -26.86 -6.25 1.51
N THR A 10 -28.06 -5.93 1.03
CA THR A 10 -28.60 -6.44 -0.23
C THR A 10 -27.90 -5.79 -1.42
N ILE A 11 -27.44 -4.54 -1.39
CA ILE A 11 -26.57 -3.97 -2.44
C ILE A 11 -25.18 -4.63 -2.41
N ILE A 12 -24.60 -4.94 -1.25
CA ILE A 12 -23.33 -5.68 -1.14
C ILE A 12 -23.51 -7.14 -1.59
N VAL A 13 -24.63 -7.79 -1.23
CA VAL A 13 -24.95 -9.18 -1.62
C VAL A 13 -25.45 -9.29 -3.08
N THR A 14 -26.07 -8.24 -3.63
CA THR A 14 -26.47 -8.16 -5.06
C THR A 14 -25.37 -7.61 -5.95
N LEU A 15 -24.42 -6.81 -5.44
CA LEU A 15 -23.15 -6.52 -6.13
C LEU A 15 -22.19 -7.72 -6.10
N SER A 16 -22.30 -8.62 -5.12
CA SER A 16 -21.64 -9.94 -5.15
C SER A 16 -22.36 -10.97 -6.03
N ALA A 17 -23.51 -10.61 -6.61
CA ALA A 17 -24.25 -11.42 -7.56
C ALA A 17 -24.32 -10.70 -8.92
N PHE A 18 -23.16 -10.33 -9.47
CA PHE A 18 -23.05 -10.02 -10.90
C PHE A 18 -22.08 -10.99 -11.58
N PRO A 19 -22.39 -11.41 -12.82
CA PRO A 19 -21.85 -12.62 -13.40
C PRO A 19 -20.35 -12.47 -13.68
N GLN A 20 -19.59 -13.48 -13.26
CA GLN A 20 -18.34 -13.84 -13.92
C GLN A 20 -18.58 -13.92 -15.43
N LYS A 21 -18.01 -12.97 -16.17
CA LYS A 21 -17.54 -13.07 -17.57
C LYS A 21 -17.13 -11.69 -18.06
N GLN A 22 -15.93 -11.23 -17.68
CA GLN A 22 -15.21 -10.29 -18.54
C GLN A 22 -14.74 -11.08 -19.76
N HIS A 23 -15.54 -11.09 -20.82
CA HIS A 23 -15.10 -11.67 -22.09
C HIS A 23 -14.01 -10.78 -22.69
N TYR A 24 -12.74 -11.22 -22.67
CA TYR A 24 -11.68 -10.58 -23.46
C TYR A 24 -11.76 -11.08 -24.90
N THR A 25 -12.70 -10.52 -25.66
CA THR A 25 -12.78 -10.68 -27.11
C THR A 25 -11.87 -9.67 -27.78
N ASP A 26 -10.55 -9.93 -27.86
CA ASP A 26 -9.65 -9.09 -28.68
C ASP A 26 -8.38 -9.79 -29.18
N PHE A 27 -8.13 -11.06 -28.82
CA PHE A 27 -6.90 -11.74 -29.24
C PHE A 27 -6.85 -12.13 -30.74
N LYS A 28 -7.97 -12.04 -31.48
CA LYS A 28 -8.07 -12.58 -32.84
C LYS A 28 -7.24 -11.82 -33.89
N GLU A 29 -7.05 -10.52 -33.74
CA GLU A 29 -6.38 -9.68 -34.75
C GLU A 29 -4.99 -9.17 -34.33
N ILE A 30 -4.48 -9.59 -33.16
CA ILE A 30 -3.15 -9.20 -32.68
C ILE A 30 -2.10 -9.84 -33.60
N ASP A 31 -1.33 -9.01 -34.28
CA ASP A 31 -0.07 -9.43 -34.90
C ASP A 31 0.90 -9.77 -33.78
N PHE A 32 1.17 -11.06 -33.61
CA PHE A 32 2.03 -11.54 -32.53
C PHE A 32 3.46 -11.84 -32.99
N SER A 33 3.86 -11.41 -34.19
CA SER A 33 5.19 -11.72 -34.74
C SER A 33 6.33 -11.44 -33.75
N HIS A 34 6.27 -10.32 -33.02
CA HIS A 34 7.21 -10.02 -31.94
C HIS A 34 7.22 -11.10 -30.83
N PHE A 35 6.05 -11.48 -30.30
CA PHE A 35 5.93 -12.53 -29.27
C PHE A 35 6.36 -13.91 -29.80
N TRP A 36 6.22 -14.17 -31.10
CA TRP A 36 6.73 -15.40 -31.70
C TRP A 36 8.26 -15.44 -31.69
N ASP A 37 8.90 -14.33 -32.04
CA ASP A 37 10.35 -14.20 -32.05
C ASP A 37 10.90 -14.30 -30.62
N GLU A 38 10.25 -13.64 -29.66
CA GLU A 38 10.56 -13.74 -28.23
C GLU A 38 10.39 -15.17 -27.70
N ALA A 39 9.32 -15.88 -28.09
CA ALA A 39 9.14 -17.29 -27.76
C ALA A 39 10.14 -18.23 -28.46
N ASN A 40 10.96 -17.75 -29.40
CA ASN A 40 12.04 -18.50 -30.03
C ASN A 40 13.43 -18.14 -29.44
N ASP A 41 13.51 -17.13 -28.57
CA ASP A 41 14.78 -16.73 -27.97
C ASP A 41 15.23 -17.78 -26.93
N PRO A 42 16.37 -18.47 -27.13
CA PRO A 42 16.88 -19.41 -26.14
C PRO A 42 17.34 -18.74 -24.84
N ASN A 43 17.48 -17.41 -24.80
CA ASN A 43 17.89 -16.65 -23.62
C ASN A 43 16.72 -15.98 -22.90
N LEU A 44 15.47 -16.30 -23.24
CA LEU A 44 14.31 -15.76 -22.57
C LEU A 44 14.37 -16.08 -21.07
N ASN A 45 14.33 -15.04 -20.24
CA ASN A 45 14.31 -15.18 -18.79
C ASN A 45 12.88 -15.53 -18.33
N LEU A 46 12.66 -16.82 -18.03
CA LEU A 46 11.35 -17.33 -17.65
C LEU A 46 10.86 -16.77 -16.31
N ASP A 47 11.74 -16.66 -15.32
CA ASP A 47 11.41 -16.14 -13.97
C ASP A 47 10.87 -14.70 -14.05
N SER A 48 11.54 -13.85 -14.85
CA SER A 48 11.09 -12.47 -15.08
C SER A 48 9.77 -12.41 -15.83
N LEU A 49 9.56 -13.29 -16.81
CA LEU A 49 8.28 -13.41 -17.51
C LEU A 49 7.16 -13.83 -16.56
N ASN A 50 7.41 -14.82 -15.70
CA ASN A 50 6.42 -15.30 -14.74
C ASN A 50 6.06 -14.22 -13.73
N GLN A 51 7.05 -13.52 -13.19
CA GLN A 51 6.86 -12.36 -12.31
C GLN A 51 5.98 -11.29 -12.98
N HIS A 52 6.33 -10.87 -14.20
CA HIS A 52 5.58 -9.82 -14.88
C HIS A 52 4.17 -10.27 -15.26
N PHE A 53 3.99 -11.54 -15.60
CA PHE A 53 2.68 -12.14 -15.86
C PHE A 53 1.76 -12.09 -14.63
N THR A 54 2.22 -12.59 -13.49
CA THR A 54 1.42 -12.64 -12.26
C THR A 54 1.21 -11.26 -11.66
N GLU A 55 2.24 -10.40 -11.63
CA GLU A 55 2.09 -9.02 -11.17
C GLU A 55 1.08 -8.23 -12.01
N SER A 56 1.14 -8.36 -13.35
CA SER A 56 0.21 -7.66 -14.22
C SER A 56 -1.23 -8.16 -14.07
N PHE A 57 -1.43 -9.44 -13.72
CA PHE A 57 -2.73 -9.99 -13.35
C PHE A 57 -3.26 -9.40 -12.05
N TYR A 58 -2.50 -9.50 -10.95
CA TYR A 58 -2.94 -9.04 -9.62
C TYR A 58 -3.07 -7.52 -9.53
N LYS A 59 -2.25 -6.75 -10.25
CA LYS A 59 -2.31 -5.28 -10.29
C LYS A 59 -3.27 -4.72 -11.34
N ASN A 60 -3.96 -5.58 -12.10
CA ASN A 60 -4.87 -5.21 -13.19
C ASN A 60 -4.21 -4.37 -14.30
N HIS A 61 -2.95 -4.63 -14.63
CA HIS A 61 -2.29 -3.98 -15.78
C HIS A 61 -2.71 -4.67 -17.07
N ARG A 62 -3.91 -4.37 -17.59
CA ARG A 62 -4.59 -5.16 -18.63
C ARG A 62 -3.76 -5.40 -19.90
N GLU A 63 -3.11 -4.37 -20.43
CA GLU A 63 -2.34 -4.48 -21.67
C GLU A 63 -1.02 -5.23 -21.48
N ALA A 64 -0.36 -5.04 -20.32
CA ALA A 64 0.81 -5.82 -19.94
C ALA A 64 0.44 -7.30 -19.76
N PHE A 65 -0.65 -7.57 -19.03
CA PHE A 65 -1.15 -8.93 -18.81
C PHE A 65 -1.47 -9.64 -20.12
N LYS A 66 -2.19 -9.00 -21.06
CA LYS A 66 -2.46 -9.59 -22.39
C LYS A 66 -1.18 -10.02 -23.11
N SER A 67 -0.14 -9.19 -23.03
CA SER A 67 1.15 -9.41 -23.70
C SER A 67 1.88 -10.62 -23.09
N TYR A 68 2.07 -10.62 -21.77
CA TYR A 68 2.75 -11.72 -21.07
C TYR A 68 1.95 -13.02 -21.13
N TYR A 69 0.63 -12.94 -21.03
CA TYR A 69 -0.25 -14.10 -21.17
C TYR A 69 -0.15 -14.72 -22.56
N LEU A 70 -0.13 -13.91 -23.63
CA LEU A 70 0.06 -14.42 -24.99
C LEU A 70 1.42 -15.11 -25.16
N LEU A 71 2.49 -14.52 -24.64
CA LEU A 71 3.83 -15.11 -24.69
C LEU A 71 3.89 -16.46 -23.95
N LYS A 72 3.38 -16.53 -22.71
CA LYS A 72 3.24 -17.78 -21.94
C LYS A 72 2.44 -18.85 -22.70
N LYS A 73 1.30 -18.47 -23.30
CA LYS A 73 0.48 -19.38 -24.10
C LYS A 73 1.23 -19.94 -25.31
N LEU A 74 2.02 -19.12 -26.01
CA LEU A 74 2.86 -19.55 -27.13
C LEU A 74 3.98 -20.49 -26.68
N LEU A 75 4.65 -20.19 -25.57
CA LEU A 75 5.68 -21.06 -24.98
C LEU A 75 5.10 -22.42 -24.61
N TYR A 76 3.96 -22.45 -23.91
CA TYR A 76 3.27 -23.68 -23.56
C TYR A 76 2.84 -24.46 -24.81
N ALA A 77 2.20 -23.81 -25.79
CA ALA A 77 1.80 -24.49 -27.02
C ALA A 77 3.00 -25.10 -27.76
N LYS A 78 4.13 -24.39 -27.86
CA LYS A 78 5.34 -24.89 -28.53
C LYS A 78 6.04 -26.01 -27.77
N SER A 79 5.94 -26.04 -26.44
CA SER A 79 6.52 -27.10 -25.62
C SER A 79 5.72 -28.41 -25.71
N GLN A 80 4.41 -28.31 -25.91
CA GLN A 80 3.53 -29.48 -26.06
C GLN A 80 3.41 -29.97 -27.52
N ILE A 81 3.50 -29.07 -28.51
CA ILE A 81 3.37 -29.41 -29.93
C ILE A 81 4.75 -29.81 -30.50
N PRO A 82 4.89 -30.99 -31.15
CA PRO A 82 6.13 -31.41 -31.76
C PRO A 82 6.69 -30.37 -32.72
N LYS A 83 8.01 -30.12 -32.66
CA LYS A 83 8.70 -29.10 -33.47
C LYS A 83 8.35 -29.17 -34.97
N ARG A 84 8.28 -30.38 -35.54
CA ARG A 84 7.89 -30.63 -36.94
C ARG A 84 6.54 -30.01 -37.36
N CYS A 85 5.64 -29.79 -36.39
CA CYS A 85 4.29 -29.27 -36.64
C CYS A 85 4.25 -27.74 -36.74
N TRP A 86 5.26 -27.03 -36.23
CA TRP A 86 5.28 -25.56 -36.20
C TRP A 86 6.55 -24.95 -36.77
N GLU A 87 7.60 -25.73 -37.06
CA GLU A 87 8.88 -25.20 -37.56
C GLU A 87 8.73 -24.48 -38.91
N THR A 88 7.84 -24.94 -39.78
CA THR A 88 7.56 -24.33 -41.08
C THR A 88 6.77 -23.03 -40.93
N TYR A 89 6.08 -22.82 -39.80
CA TYR A 89 5.40 -21.57 -39.47
C TYR A 89 6.35 -20.38 -39.31
N ASN A 90 7.64 -20.62 -39.05
CA ASN A 90 8.64 -19.55 -38.98
C ASN A 90 8.69 -18.71 -40.27
N SER A 91 8.40 -19.32 -41.42
CA SER A 91 8.36 -18.67 -42.73
C SER A 91 7.11 -17.82 -43.01
N VAL A 92 6.10 -17.84 -42.13
CA VAL A 92 4.88 -17.05 -42.30
C VAL A 92 5.14 -15.58 -42.00
N ASN A 93 4.86 -14.70 -42.96
CA ASN A 93 5.16 -13.26 -42.86
C ASN A 93 4.35 -12.55 -41.76
N ARG A 94 3.02 -12.72 -41.75
CA ARG A 94 2.15 -12.11 -40.73
C ARG A 94 1.64 -13.21 -39.80
N LYS A 95 2.05 -13.17 -38.53
CA LYS A 95 1.70 -14.19 -37.54
C LYS A 95 0.53 -13.71 -36.68
N THR A 96 -0.61 -14.35 -36.85
CA THR A 96 -1.82 -14.15 -36.04
C THR A 96 -2.26 -15.47 -35.42
N ILE A 97 -3.15 -15.39 -34.42
CA ILE A 97 -3.67 -16.59 -33.76
C ILE A 97 -4.39 -17.48 -34.77
N ASP A 98 -5.12 -16.87 -35.70
CA ASP A 98 -5.79 -17.56 -36.80
C ASP A 98 -4.79 -18.26 -37.73
N SER A 99 -3.73 -17.58 -38.16
CA SER A 99 -2.75 -18.19 -39.06
C SER A 99 -1.98 -19.33 -38.39
N PHE A 100 -1.64 -19.21 -37.11
CA PHE A 100 -0.99 -20.28 -36.36
C PHE A 100 -1.93 -21.46 -36.15
N THR A 101 -3.17 -21.21 -35.74
CA THR A 101 -4.16 -22.27 -35.51
C THR A 101 -4.45 -23.04 -36.79
N ASN A 102 -4.66 -22.35 -37.91
CA ASN A 102 -4.86 -22.98 -39.21
C ASN A 102 -3.63 -23.79 -39.64
N HIS A 103 -2.41 -23.30 -39.37
CA HIS A 103 -1.18 -24.01 -39.66
C HIS A 103 -1.05 -25.31 -38.85
N ILE A 104 -1.35 -25.28 -37.55
CA ILE A 104 -1.35 -26.48 -36.70
C ILE A 104 -2.42 -27.48 -37.15
N ILE A 105 -3.63 -27.02 -37.46
CA ILE A 105 -4.72 -27.87 -37.97
C ILE A 105 -4.28 -28.57 -39.27
N ALA A 106 -3.58 -27.88 -40.17
CA ALA A 106 -3.11 -28.46 -41.42
C ALA A 106 -1.94 -29.43 -41.23
N SER A 107 -1.00 -29.10 -40.35
CA SER A 107 0.25 -29.87 -40.18
C SER A 107 0.09 -31.05 -39.22
N CYS A 108 -0.62 -30.86 -38.11
CA CYS A 108 -0.79 -31.84 -37.03
C CYS A 108 -2.19 -31.69 -36.37
N PRO A 109 -3.26 -32.22 -36.99
CA PRO A 109 -4.65 -32.05 -36.53
C PRO A 109 -4.92 -32.50 -35.09
N ASP A 110 -4.19 -33.50 -34.60
CA ASP A 110 -4.31 -34.03 -33.23
C ASP A 110 -3.95 -32.99 -32.15
N TYR A 111 -3.23 -31.93 -32.52
CA TYR A 111 -2.80 -30.86 -31.62
C TYR A 111 -3.67 -29.59 -31.73
N LYS A 112 -4.78 -29.65 -32.48
CA LYS A 112 -5.65 -28.47 -32.71
C LYS A 112 -6.14 -27.83 -31.41
N SER A 113 -6.42 -28.63 -30.36
CA SER A 113 -6.92 -28.16 -29.07
C SER A 113 -5.92 -27.23 -28.36
N LEU A 114 -4.62 -27.56 -28.43
CA LEU A 114 -3.53 -26.71 -27.94
C LEU A 114 -3.37 -25.41 -28.73
N ALA A 115 -3.66 -25.42 -30.03
CA ALA A 115 -3.69 -24.18 -30.82
C ALA A 115 -4.92 -23.32 -30.47
N PHE A 116 -6.09 -23.94 -30.26
CA PHE A 116 -7.30 -23.23 -29.83
C PHE A 116 -7.17 -22.59 -28.44
N PHE A 117 -6.30 -23.12 -27.56
CA PHE A 117 -5.97 -22.51 -26.27
C PHE A 117 -5.50 -21.04 -26.41
N LEU A 118 -4.85 -20.68 -27.52
CA LEU A 118 -4.41 -19.31 -27.76
C LEU A 118 -5.55 -18.28 -27.79
N TYR A 119 -6.78 -18.69 -28.11
CA TYR A 119 -7.95 -17.81 -28.07
C TYR A 119 -8.53 -17.59 -26.66
N GLN A 120 -8.07 -18.35 -25.66
CA GLN A 120 -8.55 -18.17 -24.29
C GLN A 120 -8.07 -16.84 -23.73
N SER A 121 -8.91 -16.29 -22.85
CA SER A 121 -8.78 -14.93 -22.29
C SER A 121 -8.55 -14.90 -20.79
N GLU A 122 -8.97 -15.95 -20.10
CA GLU A 122 -8.80 -16.13 -18.67
C GLU A 122 -7.53 -16.93 -18.40
N PRO A 123 -6.68 -16.51 -17.45
CA PRO A 123 -5.53 -17.29 -17.06
C PRO A 123 -5.95 -18.62 -16.42
N LEU A 124 -4.97 -19.48 -16.22
CA LEU A 124 -5.16 -20.73 -15.51
C LEU A 124 -4.97 -20.51 -14.02
N ASP A 125 -5.68 -21.30 -13.24
CA ASP A 125 -5.48 -21.42 -11.80
C ASP A 125 -5.76 -22.89 -11.46
N TYR A 126 -4.70 -23.70 -11.56
CA TYR A 126 -4.81 -25.12 -11.27
C TYR A 126 -4.89 -25.34 -9.76
N LYS A 127 -5.69 -26.32 -9.36
CA LYS A 127 -5.80 -26.72 -7.96
C LYS A 127 -5.83 -28.22 -7.87
N LEU A 128 -4.91 -28.78 -7.11
CA LEU A 128 -4.98 -30.17 -6.68
C LEU A 128 -6.07 -30.33 -5.62
N SER A 129 -6.97 -31.28 -5.84
CA SER A 129 -8.10 -31.57 -4.97
C SER A 129 -8.39 -33.07 -4.92
N ASN A 130 -9.14 -33.53 -3.92
CA ASN A 130 -9.66 -34.90 -3.75
C ASN A 130 -8.60 -36.00 -3.92
N GLU A 131 -8.11 -36.49 -2.78
CA GLU A 131 -7.16 -37.59 -2.73
C GLU A 131 -7.88 -38.94 -2.64
N ARG A 132 -7.62 -39.84 -3.60
CA ARG A 132 -8.08 -41.23 -3.53
C ARG A 132 -6.90 -42.19 -3.59
N TYR A 133 -6.78 -43.03 -2.58
CA TYR A 133 -5.84 -44.14 -2.57
C TYR A 133 -6.45 -45.37 -3.26
N LYS A 134 -5.71 -45.96 -4.19
CA LYS A 134 -6.07 -47.23 -4.81
C LYS A 134 -4.79 -48.02 -5.10
N ASN A 135 -4.64 -49.17 -4.44
CA ASN A 135 -3.41 -49.97 -4.44
C ASN A 135 -2.21 -49.12 -3.95
N ASP A 136 -1.05 -49.25 -4.59
CA ASP A 136 0.17 -48.46 -4.34
C ASP A 136 0.18 -47.10 -5.07
N SER A 137 -1.00 -46.59 -5.44
CA SER A 137 -1.14 -45.34 -6.17
C SER A 137 -2.12 -44.37 -5.50
N VAL A 138 -1.78 -43.09 -5.59
CA VAL A 138 -2.60 -41.97 -5.14
C VAL A 138 -3.10 -41.24 -6.36
N TYR A 139 -4.40 -40.96 -6.39
CA TYR A 139 -5.05 -40.22 -7.47
C TYR A 139 -5.45 -38.85 -6.95
N TYR A 140 -5.12 -37.81 -7.70
CA TYR A 140 -5.51 -36.43 -7.45
C TYR A 140 -6.38 -35.91 -8.58
N THR A 141 -7.40 -35.12 -8.24
CA THR A 141 -8.17 -34.34 -9.21
C THR A 141 -7.54 -32.96 -9.35
N VAL A 142 -6.93 -32.69 -10.50
CA VAL A 142 -6.49 -31.34 -10.88
C VAL A 142 -7.70 -30.61 -11.43
N THR A 143 -8.09 -29.48 -10.84
CA THR A 143 -9.21 -28.65 -11.29
C THR A 143 -8.71 -27.27 -11.69
N ASN A 144 -9.17 -26.72 -12.82
CA ASN A 144 -8.99 -25.31 -13.14
C ASN A 144 -10.14 -24.50 -12.52
N THR A 145 -9.85 -23.70 -11.49
CA THR A 145 -10.86 -22.88 -10.79
C THR A 145 -11.43 -21.76 -11.68
N GLY A 146 -10.74 -21.42 -12.78
CA GLY A 146 -11.20 -20.49 -13.82
C GLY A 146 -12.34 -21.03 -14.69
N GLY A 147 -12.72 -22.31 -14.55
CA GLY A 147 -13.91 -22.90 -15.18
C GLY A 147 -13.76 -23.31 -16.66
N PHE A 148 -12.53 -23.35 -17.20
CA PHE A 148 -12.25 -23.74 -18.58
C PHE A 148 -11.28 -24.94 -18.65
N SER A 149 -11.46 -25.80 -19.66
CA SER A 149 -10.60 -26.96 -19.90
C SER A 149 -9.40 -26.64 -20.79
N ILE A 150 -8.25 -27.25 -20.52
CA ILE A 150 -7.12 -27.33 -21.45
C ILE A 150 -6.74 -28.80 -21.63
N SER A 151 -6.47 -29.18 -22.87
CA SER A 151 -5.90 -30.49 -23.19
C SER A 151 -4.44 -30.56 -22.70
N HIS A 152 -4.15 -31.49 -21.80
CA HIS A 152 -2.82 -31.74 -21.26
C HIS A 152 -2.23 -33.02 -21.86
N HIS A 153 -0.92 -33.03 -22.15
CA HIS A 153 -0.23 -34.23 -22.61
C HIS A 153 0.30 -35.01 -21.41
N ASP A 154 -0.33 -36.12 -21.05
CA ASP A 154 0.26 -37.07 -20.12
C ASP A 154 1.47 -37.77 -20.77
N GLN A 155 2.68 -37.35 -20.38
CA GLN A 155 3.92 -37.92 -20.90
C GLN A 155 4.08 -39.42 -20.57
N SER A 156 3.35 -39.95 -19.58
CA SER A 156 3.40 -41.37 -19.22
C SER A 156 2.60 -42.29 -20.16
N GLN A 157 1.63 -41.74 -20.92
CA GLN A 157 0.67 -42.51 -21.71
C GLN A 157 0.88 -42.41 -23.24
N GLY A 158 1.76 -41.52 -23.72
CA GLY A 158 2.15 -41.45 -25.15
C GLY A 158 1.01 -41.14 -26.14
N LYS A 159 -0.17 -40.71 -25.65
CA LYS A 159 -1.31 -40.25 -26.45
C LYS A 159 -1.87 -38.97 -25.82
N LEU A 160 -2.07 -37.95 -26.64
CA LEU A 160 -2.97 -36.83 -26.31
C LEU A 160 -4.37 -37.39 -26.13
N THR A 161 -4.82 -37.53 -24.90
CA THR A 161 -6.25 -37.52 -24.63
C THR A 161 -6.70 -36.06 -24.76
N ASP A 162 -7.68 -35.80 -25.62
CA ASP A 162 -8.37 -34.50 -25.67
C ASP A 162 -9.09 -34.30 -24.32
N VAL A 163 -8.36 -33.84 -23.31
CA VAL A 163 -8.93 -33.53 -22.00
C VAL A 163 -9.62 -32.18 -22.11
N ASN A 164 -10.85 -32.22 -22.63
CA ASN A 164 -11.84 -31.13 -22.55
C ASN A 164 -12.55 -31.20 -21.19
N GLN A 165 -11.80 -31.31 -20.10
CA GLN A 165 -12.38 -31.29 -18.76
C GLN A 165 -11.76 -30.16 -17.95
N ALA A 166 -12.61 -29.40 -17.26
CA ALA A 166 -12.19 -28.43 -16.24
C ALA A 166 -11.50 -29.13 -15.05
N SER A 167 -11.53 -30.46 -15.02
CA SER A 167 -10.85 -31.30 -14.04
C SER A 167 -10.33 -32.59 -14.68
N TYR A 168 -9.12 -33.05 -14.33
CA TYR A 168 -8.62 -34.37 -14.74
C TYR A 168 -7.96 -35.10 -13.56
N GLU A 169 -7.95 -36.43 -13.60
CA GLU A 169 -7.29 -37.24 -12.59
C GLU A 169 -5.85 -37.59 -12.99
N VAL A 170 -4.92 -37.44 -12.05
CA VAL A 170 -3.52 -37.86 -12.18
C VAL A 170 -3.24 -38.92 -11.13
N GLY A 171 -2.75 -40.09 -11.58
CA GLY A 171 -2.34 -41.19 -10.70
C GLY A 171 -0.83 -41.20 -10.50
N MET A 172 -0.38 -41.36 -9.25
CA MET A 172 1.03 -41.33 -8.87
C MET A 172 1.38 -42.48 -7.93
N PRO A 173 2.60 -43.05 -7.98
CA PRO A 173 3.05 -44.00 -6.96
C PRO A 173 3.04 -43.38 -5.57
N ALA A 174 2.50 -44.09 -4.58
CA ALA A 174 2.48 -43.64 -3.19
C ALA A 174 3.91 -43.36 -2.67
N GLY A 175 4.13 -42.18 -2.08
CA GLY A 175 5.45 -41.73 -1.61
C GLY A 175 6.25 -40.86 -2.59
N SER A 176 5.88 -40.82 -3.87
CA SER A 176 6.41 -39.86 -4.88
C SER A 176 5.56 -38.60 -5.03
N ASP A 177 4.40 -38.59 -4.37
CA ASP A 177 3.36 -37.57 -4.35
C ASP A 177 3.74 -36.25 -3.66
N ARG A 178 4.83 -36.22 -2.87
CA ARG A 178 5.30 -35.01 -2.17
C ARG A 178 5.99 -33.98 -3.09
N GLN A 179 6.44 -34.39 -4.27
CA GLN A 179 7.17 -33.53 -5.23
C GLN A 179 6.35 -33.21 -6.47
N TYR A 180 5.08 -33.62 -6.52
CA TYR A 180 4.26 -33.34 -7.69
C TYR A 180 3.82 -31.88 -7.71
N ALA A 181 4.14 -31.22 -8.80
CA ALA A 181 3.64 -29.91 -9.18
C ALA A 181 2.91 -30.05 -10.52
N VAL A 182 1.70 -29.50 -10.61
CA VAL A 182 1.06 -29.28 -11.92
C VAL A 182 1.94 -28.25 -12.64
N ASP A 183 2.60 -28.69 -13.72
CA ASP A 183 3.57 -27.90 -14.49
C ASP A 183 4.82 -27.46 -13.71
N SER A 184 5.69 -28.43 -13.39
CA SER A 184 6.98 -28.19 -12.74
C SER A 184 7.96 -27.29 -13.53
N ALA A 185 7.69 -27.04 -14.83
CA ALA A 185 8.48 -26.14 -15.65
C ALA A 185 7.95 -24.70 -15.66
N MET A 186 6.80 -24.43 -15.02
CA MET A 186 6.14 -23.12 -14.94
C MET A 186 5.92 -22.44 -16.31
N LEU A 187 5.70 -23.25 -17.34
CA LEU A 187 5.45 -22.79 -18.72
C LEU A 187 3.98 -22.42 -18.96
N THR A 188 3.08 -23.00 -18.18
CA THR A 188 1.66 -22.69 -18.21
C THR A 188 1.42 -21.27 -17.72
N PRO A 189 0.41 -20.58 -18.27
CA PRO A 189 -0.01 -19.28 -17.76
C PRO A 189 -0.90 -19.44 -16.52
N ASP A 190 -0.37 -20.08 -15.49
CA ASP A 190 -0.99 -20.22 -14.19
C ASP A 190 -0.69 -18.99 -13.32
N VAL A 191 -1.73 -18.39 -12.73
CA VAL A 191 -1.58 -17.21 -11.87
C VAL A 191 -1.20 -17.58 -10.43
N ASN A 192 -1.34 -18.83 -10.02
CA ASN A 192 -1.02 -19.28 -8.67
C ASN A 192 -0.33 -20.65 -8.73
N PHE A 193 0.97 -20.72 -8.43
CA PHE A 193 1.68 -21.99 -8.43
C PHE A 193 1.64 -22.69 -7.06
N LEU A 194 1.21 -22.03 -5.97
CA LEU A 194 1.15 -22.66 -4.63
C LEU A 194 0.17 -23.82 -4.57
N ASN A 195 -1.01 -23.63 -5.14
CA ASN A 195 -2.09 -24.63 -5.19
C ASN A 195 -1.87 -25.73 -6.24
N ASN A 196 -0.75 -25.66 -6.97
CA ASN A 196 -0.29 -26.72 -7.87
C ASN A 196 0.44 -27.84 -7.14
N HIS A 197 0.61 -27.72 -5.83
CA HIS A 197 1.25 -28.70 -4.97
C HIS A 197 0.23 -29.37 -4.04
N ARG A 198 0.51 -30.62 -3.64
CA ARG A 198 -0.31 -31.33 -2.64
C ARG A 198 -0.25 -30.65 -1.27
N PHE A 199 0.96 -30.28 -0.87
CA PHE A 199 1.23 -29.48 0.32
C PHE A 199 1.77 -28.16 -0.17
N GLU A 200 1.13 -27.07 0.22
CA GLU A 200 1.61 -25.73 -0.13
C GLU A 200 3.06 -25.61 0.35
N PRO A 201 4.02 -25.37 -0.56
CA PRO A 201 5.41 -25.22 -0.18
C PRO A 201 5.56 -23.95 0.67
N VAL A 202 6.17 -24.07 1.85
CA VAL A 202 6.43 -22.96 2.77
C VAL A 202 7.91 -22.99 3.15
N SER A 203 8.60 -21.87 2.99
CA SER A 203 9.92 -21.68 3.59
C SER A 203 9.84 -20.79 4.81
N PHE A 204 10.59 -21.18 5.85
CA PHE A 204 10.73 -20.42 7.08
C PHE A 204 12.18 -19.96 7.23
N GLU A 205 12.40 -18.66 7.14
CA GLU A 205 13.75 -18.08 7.06
C GLU A 205 13.93 -16.90 8.02
N LEU A 206 15.18 -16.60 8.40
CA LEU A 206 15.49 -15.37 9.12
C LEU A 206 15.41 -14.19 8.14
N ASN A 207 14.65 -13.15 8.46
CA ASN A 207 14.58 -11.93 7.67
C ASN A 207 15.94 -11.21 7.71
N LYS A 208 16.62 -11.10 6.56
CA LYS A 208 17.91 -10.40 6.41
C LYS A 208 17.75 -8.91 6.12
N PHE A 209 16.57 -8.35 6.42
CA PHE A 209 16.10 -7.01 6.05
C PHE A 209 16.01 -6.78 4.55
N GLN A 210 15.80 -7.85 3.78
CA GLN A 210 15.65 -7.80 2.33
C GLN A 210 14.25 -8.30 1.97
N ARG A 211 13.56 -7.55 1.13
CA ARG A 211 12.33 -8.01 0.48
C ARG A 211 12.73 -8.91 -0.68
N ASP A 212 12.29 -10.15 -0.62
CA ASP A 212 12.42 -11.06 -1.76
C ASP A 212 11.52 -10.56 -2.90
N LEU A 213 12.15 -10.36 -4.06
CA LEU A 213 11.58 -9.54 -5.13
C LEU A 213 10.37 -10.16 -5.83
N TYR A 214 10.21 -11.48 -5.75
CA TYR A 214 9.07 -12.28 -6.20
C TYR A 214 9.52 -13.73 -6.04
N ASN A 215 8.67 -14.61 -5.50
CA ASN A 215 8.94 -16.04 -5.46
C ASN A 215 7.65 -16.79 -5.75
N GLU A 216 7.71 -17.71 -6.71
CA GLU A 216 6.61 -18.54 -7.17
C GLU A 216 6.68 -19.99 -6.71
N ASP A 217 7.86 -20.44 -6.27
CA ASP A 217 8.11 -21.80 -5.80
C ASP A 217 7.46 -22.06 -4.44
N ASP A 218 7.48 -21.07 -3.55
CA ASP A 218 7.05 -21.24 -2.17
C ASP A 218 6.45 -19.99 -1.51
N TYR A 219 5.62 -20.23 -0.50
CA TYR A 219 5.15 -19.21 0.40
C TYR A 219 6.30 -18.83 1.34
N LYS A 220 6.69 -17.56 1.30
CA LYS A 220 7.78 -17.06 2.12
C LYS A 220 7.29 -16.67 3.50
N PHE A 221 7.84 -17.27 4.53
CA PHE A 221 7.63 -16.91 5.93
C PHE A 221 8.97 -16.50 6.54
N TYR A 222 9.05 -15.28 7.06
CA TYR A 222 10.22 -14.75 7.71
C TYR A 222 9.97 -14.42 9.18
N TRP A 223 11.04 -14.46 9.96
CA TRP A 223 11.06 -13.92 11.31
C TRP A 223 12.32 -13.08 11.56
N ARG A 224 12.24 -12.10 12.46
CA ARG A 224 13.41 -11.36 12.97
C ARG A 224 13.20 -10.93 14.41
N PRO A 225 14.28 -10.81 15.21
CA PRO A 225 14.20 -10.09 16.48
C PRO A 225 13.87 -8.62 16.24
N ASP A 226 13.20 -8.00 17.20
CA ASP A 226 12.80 -6.60 17.17
C ASP A 226 13.15 -5.92 18.49
N LEU A 227 13.57 -4.66 18.38
CA LEU A 227 13.98 -3.83 19.51
C LEU A 227 13.40 -2.43 19.31
N TRP A 228 12.75 -1.91 20.33
CA TRP A 228 12.20 -0.56 20.30
C TRP A 228 12.28 0.09 21.68
N TYR A 229 11.91 1.37 21.75
CA TYR A 229 11.94 2.14 22.97
C TYR A 229 10.92 3.28 22.91
N ASN A 230 10.26 3.53 24.03
CA ASN A 230 9.57 4.79 24.30
C ASN A 230 9.72 5.12 25.80
N HIS A 231 9.41 6.36 26.21
CA HIS A 231 9.73 6.79 27.57
C HIS A 231 8.87 6.11 28.66
N PHE A 232 7.68 5.59 28.32
CA PHE A 232 6.75 5.00 29.29
C PHE A 232 6.86 3.47 29.36
N ASP A 233 7.00 2.76 28.25
CA ASP A 233 7.24 1.31 28.23
C ASP A 233 8.69 0.93 28.56
N GLY A 234 9.62 1.88 28.44
CA GLY A 234 11.05 1.64 28.50
C GLY A 234 11.55 0.81 27.31
N ALA A 235 12.62 0.05 27.53
CA ALA A 235 13.16 -0.86 26.52
C ALA A 235 12.15 -1.95 26.15
N LYS A 236 11.95 -2.16 24.85
CA LYS A 236 11.05 -3.15 24.28
C LYS A 236 11.84 -4.21 23.52
N ILE A 237 11.52 -5.47 23.76
CA ILE A 237 12.18 -6.60 23.11
C ILE A 237 11.13 -7.56 22.54
N GLY A 238 11.36 -8.05 21.33
CA GLY A 238 10.38 -8.96 20.73
C GLY A 238 10.77 -9.49 19.37
N ALA A 239 9.77 -9.76 18.54
CA ALA A 239 9.95 -10.34 17.22
C ALA A 239 8.89 -9.85 16.24
N VAL A 240 9.30 -9.79 14.97
CA VAL A 240 8.42 -9.59 13.83
C VAL A 240 8.41 -10.87 13.00
N PHE A 241 7.22 -11.34 12.68
CA PHE A 241 6.96 -12.40 11.73
C PHE A 241 6.27 -11.80 10.52
N ASN A 242 6.74 -12.07 9.32
CA ASN A 242 6.12 -11.55 8.11
C ASN A 242 6.18 -12.59 7.02
N GLY A 243 5.22 -12.56 6.10
CA GLY A 243 5.20 -13.54 5.02
C GLY A 243 4.26 -13.14 3.91
N GLY A 244 4.33 -13.86 2.81
CA GLY A 244 3.50 -13.61 1.64
C GLY A 244 3.90 -14.49 0.47
N TYR A 245 3.05 -14.51 -0.54
CA TYR A 245 3.32 -15.19 -1.79
C TYR A 245 3.30 -14.21 -2.95
N MET A 246 4.39 -14.21 -3.73
CA MET A 246 4.62 -13.29 -4.85
C MET A 246 4.44 -11.80 -4.51
N ASN A 247 4.47 -11.41 -3.22
CA ASN A 247 4.09 -10.10 -2.72
C ASN A 247 2.64 -9.67 -3.06
N ASN A 248 1.76 -10.58 -3.49
CA ASN A 248 0.38 -10.27 -3.88
C ASN A 248 -0.67 -11.04 -3.07
N ILE A 249 -0.34 -12.23 -2.57
CA ILE A 249 -1.29 -13.12 -1.91
C ILE A 249 -0.89 -13.34 -0.46
N HIS A 250 -1.87 -13.23 0.45
CA HIS A 250 -1.74 -13.51 1.88
C HIS A 250 -0.50 -12.86 2.50
N ASN A 251 -0.21 -11.62 2.15
CA ASN A 251 0.86 -10.86 2.77
C ASN A 251 0.45 -10.52 4.21
N PHE A 252 1.31 -10.79 5.19
CA PHE A 252 1.07 -10.41 6.58
C PHE A 252 2.34 -9.92 7.27
N GLU A 253 2.15 -9.11 8.31
CA GLU A 253 3.17 -8.79 9.31
C GLU A 253 2.52 -8.92 10.70
N LEU A 254 3.19 -9.61 11.61
CA LEU A 254 2.80 -9.80 12.99
C LEU A 254 3.98 -9.42 13.88
N ARG A 255 3.83 -8.35 14.65
CA ARG A 255 4.82 -7.82 15.57
C ARG A 255 4.36 -8.03 17.01
N PHE A 256 5.24 -8.56 17.83
CA PHE A 256 5.08 -8.67 19.28
C PHE A 256 6.26 -7.99 19.98
N LEU A 257 5.99 -7.14 20.96
CA LEU A 257 7.02 -6.50 21.79
C LEU A 257 6.65 -6.62 23.26
N TYR A 258 7.56 -7.17 24.07
CA TYR A 258 7.47 -7.17 25.52
C TYR A 258 8.13 -5.91 26.08
N ASN A 259 7.37 -5.18 26.89
CA ASN A 259 7.78 -3.90 27.47
C ASN A 259 8.37 -4.14 28.87
N THR A 260 9.53 -3.57 29.15
CA THR A 260 10.31 -3.93 30.36
C THR A 260 10.24 -2.89 31.47
N GLY A 261 9.84 -1.66 31.18
CA GLY A 261 9.96 -0.52 32.10
C GLY A 261 11.40 -0.03 32.30
N LEU A 262 12.39 -0.68 31.68
CA LEU A 262 13.79 -0.30 31.83
C LEU A 262 14.07 1.00 31.09
N GLY A 263 14.61 1.99 31.80
CA GLY A 263 14.92 3.30 31.23
C GLY A 263 13.69 4.17 31.01
N GLN A 264 12.63 3.98 31.79
CA GLN A 264 11.56 4.98 31.89
C GLN A 264 12.14 6.33 32.33
N TYR A 265 11.65 7.42 31.75
CA TYR A 265 11.97 8.78 32.19
C TYR A 265 10.76 9.69 31.99
N ASP A 266 10.69 10.74 32.80
CA ASP A 266 9.59 11.72 32.78
C ASP A 266 8.21 11.05 32.88
N VAL A 267 8.10 10.11 33.83
CA VAL A 267 6.86 9.43 34.20
C VAL A 267 6.62 9.72 35.67
N ALA A 268 5.40 10.12 36.04
CA ALA A 268 5.06 10.35 37.44
C ALA A 268 5.27 9.07 38.28
N ASP A 269 5.79 9.22 39.51
CA ASP A 269 6.08 8.09 40.41
C ASP A 269 4.85 7.17 40.60
N GLU A 270 3.66 7.76 40.63
CA GLU A 270 2.40 7.03 40.79
C GLU A 270 2.02 6.14 39.59
N ASN A 271 2.44 6.52 38.37
CA ASN A 271 2.20 5.77 37.14
C ASN A 271 3.38 4.87 36.77
N THR A 272 4.44 4.85 37.60
CA THR A 272 5.63 4.06 37.32
C THR A 272 5.26 2.57 37.35
N ASN A 273 5.55 1.86 36.26
CA ASN A 273 5.15 0.48 35.98
C ASN A 273 3.71 0.22 35.50
N ASP A 274 2.89 1.25 35.30
CA ASP A 274 1.52 1.11 34.76
C ASP A 274 1.46 1.03 33.22
N PHE A 275 2.62 0.86 32.58
CA PHE A 275 2.74 0.66 31.14
C PHE A 275 2.18 -0.69 30.67
N ASP A 276 1.77 -0.75 29.39
CA ASP A 276 1.23 -1.93 28.72
C ASP A 276 2.33 -3.00 28.66
N LYS A 277 2.09 -4.21 29.16
CA LYS A 277 3.16 -5.25 29.19
C LYS A 277 3.48 -5.84 27.82
N LEU A 278 2.57 -5.73 26.86
CA LEU A 278 2.67 -6.35 25.56
C LEU A 278 2.08 -5.44 24.49
N ASP A 279 2.90 -5.10 23.49
CA ASP A 279 2.41 -4.51 22.26
C ASP A 279 2.25 -5.57 21.18
N ILE A 280 1.15 -5.47 20.42
CA ILE A 280 0.83 -6.35 19.30
C ILE A 280 0.41 -5.51 18.10
N GLN A 281 0.95 -5.82 16.93
CA GLN A 281 0.45 -5.32 15.65
C GLN A 281 0.31 -6.47 14.66
N PHE A 282 -0.82 -6.53 13.99
CA PHE A 282 -1.07 -7.44 12.89
C PHE A 282 -1.51 -6.63 11.66
N LEU A 283 -0.80 -6.80 10.56
CA LEU A 283 -1.08 -6.25 9.24
C LEU A 283 -1.35 -7.40 8.30
N TYR A 284 -2.34 -7.25 7.43
CA TYR A 284 -2.67 -8.25 6.42
C TYR A 284 -3.19 -7.60 5.15
N ASN A 285 -2.73 -8.06 4.00
CA ASN A 285 -3.32 -7.73 2.71
C ASN A 285 -3.24 -8.91 1.74
N THR A 286 -4.26 -9.04 0.89
CA THR A 286 -4.25 -10.04 -0.17
C THR A 286 -5.03 -9.55 -1.38
N ALA A 287 -4.51 -9.83 -2.56
CA ALA A 287 -5.25 -9.68 -3.80
C ALA A 287 -6.48 -10.61 -3.77
N THR A 288 -7.58 -10.13 -4.35
CA THR A 288 -8.88 -10.82 -4.41
C THR A 288 -9.44 -10.80 -5.84
N PRO A 289 -8.66 -11.24 -6.86
CA PRO A 289 -9.04 -11.11 -8.27
C PRO A 289 -10.36 -11.81 -8.63
N GLY A 290 -10.81 -12.76 -7.80
CA GLY A 290 -12.13 -13.41 -7.93
C GLY A 290 -13.32 -12.49 -7.65
N LEU A 291 -13.15 -11.41 -6.88
CA LEU A 291 -14.17 -10.36 -6.70
C LEU A 291 -14.09 -9.35 -7.85
N TRP A 292 -12.90 -8.80 -8.08
CA TRP A 292 -12.62 -7.89 -9.19
C TRP A 292 -11.13 -7.93 -9.53
N ARG A 293 -10.74 -7.91 -10.81
CA ARG A 293 -9.31 -7.88 -11.17
C ARG A 293 -8.67 -6.59 -10.67
N GLY A 294 -7.59 -6.71 -9.90
CA GLY A 294 -6.96 -5.57 -9.22
C GLY A 294 -7.62 -5.18 -7.90
N SER A 295 -8.54 -5.99 -7.37
CA SER A 295 -9.00 -5.78 -6.00
C SER A 295 -8.04 -6.40 -4.99
N GLU A 296 -7.89 -5.72 -3.87
CA GLU A 296 -7.11 -6.11 -2.70
C GLU A 296 -7.98 -5.90 -1.48
N MET A 297 -7.98 -6.86 -0.55
CA MET A 297 -8.49 -6.64 0.79
C MET A 297 -7.33 -6.41 1.75
N PHE A 298 -7.54 -5.57 2.75
CA PHE A 298 -6.55 -5.31 3.79
C PHE A 298 -7.19 -5.21 5.17
N ALA A 299 -6.42 -5.57 6.20
CA ALA A 299 -6.81 -5.45 7.58
C ALA A 299 -5.59 -5.08 8.45
N GLU A 300 -5.86 -4.36 9.53
CA GLU A 300 -4.90 -4.06 10.57
C GLU A 300 -5.57 -4.18 11.94
N LEU A 301 -4.87 -4.80 12.89
CA LEU A 301 -5.18 -4.78 14.30
C LEU A 301 -3.94 -4.32 15.05
N ARG A 302 -4.08 -3.35 15.95
CA ARG A 302 -2.98 -2.79 16.72
C ARG A 302 -3.42 -2.55 18.15
N SER A 303 -2.65 -3.06 19.11
CA SER A 303 -2.74 -2.74 20.53
C SER A 303 -1.34 -2.37 20.94
N MET A 304 -1.00 -1.08 20.89
CA MET A 304 0.37 -0.63 21.06
C MET A 304 0.43 0.80 21.57
N SER A 305 1.29 1.06 22.56
CA SER A 305 1.53 2.42 23.08
C SER A 305 0.24 3.15 23.48
N GLY A 306 -0.61 2.49 24.28
CA GLY A 306 -1.88 3.05 24.76
C GLY A 306 -3.02 3.10 23.73
N LEU A 307 -2.75 2.84 22.45
CA LEU A 307 -3.75 2.87 21.38
C LEU A 307 -4.27 1.47 21.05
N LYS A 308 -5.60 1.31 21.00
CA LYS A 308 -6.26 0.19 20.33
C LYS A 308 -6.79 0.66 18.98
N LEU A 309 -6.41 -0.02 17.89
CA LEU A 309 -6.80 0.32 16.52
C LEU A 309 -7.23 -0.94 15.77
N ALA A 310 -8.33 -0.83 15.03
CA ALA A 310 -8.78 -1.82 14.07
C ALA A 310 -9.10 -1.14 12.74
N LYS A 311 -8.61 -1.68 11.64
CA LYS A 311 -8.86 -1.17 10.29
C LYS A 311 -9.12 -2.34 9.34
N GLY A 312 -10.08 -2.19 8.45
CA GLY A 312 -10.41 -3.21 7.47
C GLY A 312 -11.08 -2.62 6.25
N GLY A 313 -10.66 -3.03 5.06
CA GLY A 313 -11.19 -2.47 3.82
C GLY A 313 -10.72 -3.14 2.55
N MET A 314 -11.02 -2.47 1.45
CA MET A 314 -10.70 -2.92 0.10
C MET A 314 -10.15 -1.77 -0.74
N ARG A 315 -9.29 -2.14 -1.70
CA ARG A 315 -8.78 -1.27 -2.77
C ARG A 315 -9.07 -1.91 -4.12
N PHE A 316 -9.33 -1.09 -5.13
CA PHE A 316 -9.58 -1.49 -6.52
C PHE A 316 -8.71 -0.68 -7.46
N ASN A 317 -7.81 -1.35 -8.19
CA ASN A 317 -6.95 -0.70 -9.17
C ASN A 317 -7.61 -0.68 -10.55
N SER A 318 -7.55 0.49 -11.20
CA SER A 318 -7.95 0.66 -12.60
C SER A 318 -7.03 -0.10 -13.55
N SER A 319 -7.53 -0.41 -14.75
CA SER A 319 -6.84 -1.27 -15.72
C SER A 319 -5.53 -0.70 -16.28
N ASN A 320 -5.30 0.61 -16.11
CA ASN A 320 -4.09 1.31 -16.53
C ASN A 320 -3.11 1.57 -15.36
N GLY A 321 -3.43 1.10 -14.15
CA GLY A 321 -2.60 1.28 -12.95
C GLY A 321 -2.50 2.71 -12.42
N LYS A 322 -3.23 3.68 -13.00
CA LYS A 322 -3.11 5.10 -12.63
C LYS A 322 -4.05 5.50 -11.51
N THR A 323 -5.24 4.92 -11.46
CA THR A 323 -6.26 5.22 -10.46
C THR A 323 -6.50 4.02 -9.56
N SER A 324 -6.55 4.24 -8.25
CA SER A 324 -6.93 3.26 -7.24
C SER A 324 -8.10 3.82 -6.44
N PHE A 325 -9.20 3.08 -6.35
CA PHE A 325 -10.32 3.42 -5.46
C PHE A 325 -10.16 2.63 -4.15
N PHE A 326 -10.54 3.21 -3.03
CA PHE A 326 -10.49 2.51 -1.75
C PHE A 326 -11.72 2.79 -0.90
N GLY A 327 -12.05 1.84 -0.04
CA GLY A 327 -13.03 2.00 1.03
C GLY A 327 -12.61 1.19 2.25
N PHE A 328 -12.66 1.78 3.43
CA PHE A 328 -12.30 1.08 4.66
C PHE A 328 -13.02 1.61 5.89
N TYR A 329 -13.22 0.74 6.87
CA TYR A 329 -13.59 1.07 8.22
C TYR A 329 -12.32 1.20 9.08
N LYS A 330 -12.25 2.21 9.94
CA LYS A 330 -11.19 2.37 10.95
C LYS A 330 -11.86 2.68 12.30
N LEU A 331 -11.35 2.08 13.36
CA LEU A 331 -11.74 2.29 14.75
C LEU A 331 -10.48 2.52 15.55
N ASN A 332 -10.50 3.52 16.43
CA ASN A 332 -9.42 3.84 17.35
C ASN A 332 -10.02 4.10 18.74
N TYR A 333 -9.29 3.73 19.77
CA TYR A 333 -9.74 3.87 21.17
C TYR A 333 -8.54 4.03 22.10
N ILE A 334 -8.61 5.06 22.95
CA ILE A 334 -7.71 5.30 24.07
C ILE A 334 -8.49 4.94 25.36
N PRO A 335 -8.08 3.91 26.11
CA PRO A 335 -8.91 3.34 27.17
C PRO A 335 -9.03 4.22 28.42
N ASP A 336 -7.97 4.92 28.79
CA ASP A 336 -7.88 5.64 30.05
C ASP A 336 -6.85 6.78 29.98
N GLU A 337 -6.75 7.57 31.06
CA GLU A 337 -5.81 8.68 31.15
C GLU A 337 -4.35 8.23 31.24
N ILE A 338 -4.09 6.99 31.69
CA ILE A 338 -2.73 6.44 31.75
C ILE A 338 -2.19 6.27 30.32
N ALA A 339 -3.04 5.88 29.36
CA ALA A 339 -2.67 5.82 27.96
C ALA A 339 -2.26 7.18 27.35
N LEU A 340 -2.62 8.31 27.96
CA LEU A 340 -2.14 9.62 27.51
C LEU A 340 -0.64 9.84 27.80
N GLN A 341 -0.06 9.09 28.73
CA GLN A 341 1.39 9.14 29.00
C GLN A 341 2.20 8.81 27.73
N TYR A 342 1.68 7.98 26.82
CA TYR A 342 2.39 7.69 25.57
C TYR A 342 2.36 8.85 24.58
N MET A 343 1.42 9.79 24.66
CA MET A 343 1.07 10.66 23.53
C MET A 343 1.97 11.89 23.45
N LEU A 344 2.46 12.22 22.25
CA LEU A 344 3.17 13.49 22.00
C LEU A 344 2.27 14.73 22.21
N MET A 345 0.96 14.59 22.01
CA MET A 345 -0.03 15.67 22.15
C MET A 345 -1.23 15.17 22.97
N PRO A 346 -1.11 15.08 24.31
CA PRO A 346 -2.14 14.49 25.17
C PRO A 346 -3.52 15.16 25.06
N TYR A 347 -3.56 16.50 24.94
CA TYR A 347 -4.78 17.31 24.75
C TYR A 347 -5.48 17.09 23.39
N GLY A 348 -4.84 16.33 22.50
CA GLY A 348 -5.31 16.00 21.17
C GLY A 348 -6.15 14.72 21.10
N TRP A 349 -6.46 14.07 22.23
CA TRP A 349 -7.14 12.76 22.25
C TRP A 349 -8.42 12.77 23.08
N GLY A 350 -9.42 12.03 22.61
CA GLY A 350 -10.54 11.58 23.44
C GLY A 350 -10.18 10.34 24.26
N VAL A 351 -10.30 10.43 25.59
CA VAL A 351 -10.15 9.30 26.51
C VAL A 351 -11.50 8.62 26.71
N ASP A 352 -11.49 7.28 26.75
CA ASP A 352 -12.67 6.43 26.92
C ASP A 352 -13.79 6.74 25.91
N ARG A 353 -13.40 7.12 24.69
CA ARG A 353 -14.29 7.38 23.57
C ARG A 353 -13.81 6.67 22.32
N VAL A 354 -14.72 5.96 21.67
CA VAL A 354 -14.45 5.23 20.44
C VAL A 354 -14.60 6.18 19.24
N ASN A 355 -13.50 6.34 18.50
CA ASN A 355 -13.49 7.08 17.24
C ASN A 355 -13.49 6.08 16.09
N SER A 356 -14.67 5.84 15.51
CA SER A 356 -14.83 4.96 14.36
C SER A 356 -15.38 5.70 13.15
N ASN A 357 -14.83 5.39 11.99
CA ASN A 357 -15.15 6.07 10.73
C ASN A 357 -15.09 5.11 9.55
N ILE A 358 -15.87 5.42 8.52
CA ILE A 358 -15.78 4.79 7.21
C ILE A 358 -15.22 5.83 6.25
N HIS A 359 -14.21 5.42 5.50
CA HIS A 359 -13.53 6.20 4.49
C HIS A 359 -13.85 5.64 3.11
N PHE A 360 -14.04 6.54 2.15
CA PHE A 360 -14.09 6.25 0.73
C PHE A 360 -13.23 7.26 -0.01
N GLY A 361 -12.46 6.79 -0.98
CA GLY A 361 -11.61 7.70 -1.73
C GLY A 361 -11.01 7.11 -2.98
N LEU A 362 -10.20 7.93 -3.63
CA LEU A 362 -9.40 7.53 -4.76
C LEU A 362 -8.03 8.21 -4.70
N ASP A 363 -7.03 7.49 -5.21
CA ASP A 363 -5.70 7.99 -5.53
C ASP A 363 -5.55 7.96 -7.06
N HIS A 364 -5.08 9.05 -7.66
CA HIS A 364 -4.83 9.16 -9.10
C HIS A 364 -3.42 9.68 -9.38
N ASN A 365 -2.59 8.81 -9.94
CA ASN A 365 -1.24 9.13 -10.39
C ASN A 365 -1.25 9.63 -11.83
N TYR A 366 -0.58 10.76 -12.08
CA TYR A 366 -0.41 11.33 -13.41
C TYR A 366 1.06 11.66 -13.68
N GLN A 367 1.44 11.58 -14.96
CA GLN A 367 2.78 11.90 -15.43
C GLN A 367 2.69 12.53 -16.82
N TYR A 368 3.53 13.52 -17.06
CA TYR A 368 3.76 14.17 -18.35
C TYR A 368 5.25 14.53 -18.50
N ASN A 369 5.64 15.08 -19.64
CA ASN A 369 7.06 15.22 -20.01
C ASN A 369 7.92 16.01 -19.00
N LYS A 370 7.34 16.94 -18.24
CA LYS A 370 8.07 17.80 -17.29
C LYS A 370 7.68 17.57 -15.84
N GLY A 371 6.83 16.60 -15.54
CA GLY A 371 6.36 16.45 -14.17
C GLY A 371 5.49 15.23 -13.95
N TYR A 372 5.27 14.95 -12.69
CA TYR A 372 4.41 13.87 -12.22
C TYR A 372 3.74 14.29 -10.93
N GLY A 373 2.73 13.57 -10.52
CA GLY A 373 2.05 13.85 -9.27
C GLY A 373 0.97 12.84 -8.94
N ASN A 374 0.35 13.09 -7.80
CA ASN A 374 -0.75 12.32 -7.29
C ASN A 374 -1.88 13.28 -6.87
N ILE A 375 -3.11 12.86 -7.10
CA ILE A 375 -4.32 13.48 -6.56
C ILE A 375 -4.98 12.45 -5.66
N ARG A 376 -5.28 12.84 -4.43
CA ARG A 376 -6.09 12.08 -3.48
C ARG A 376 -7.37 12.83 -3.18
N LEU A 377 -8.48 12.11 -3.26
CA LEU A 377 -9.79 12.56 -2.80
C LEU A 377 -10.28 11.55 -1.77
N GLU A 378 -10.71 12.04 -0.61
CA GLU A 378 -11.16 11.21 0.48
C GLU A 378 -12.39 11.81 1.15
N VAL A 379 -13.35 10.97 1.47
CA VAL A 379 -14.51 11.31 2.30
C VAL A 379 -14.51 10.36 3.47
N ALA A 380 -14.58 10.89 4.68
CA ALA A 380 -14.72 10.13 5.90
C ALA A 380 -16.01 10.54 6.62
N THR A 381 -16.68 9.57 7.23
CA THR A 381 -17.86 9.82 8.08
C THR A 381 -17.76 8.95 9.31
N SER A 382 -18.22 9.45 10.46
CA SER A 382 -18.37 8.63 11.66
C SER A 382 -19.23 7.40 11.36
N ALA A 383 -18.91 6.30 12.04
CA ALA A 383 -19.45 4.99 11.73
C ALA A 383 -20.02 4.29 12.96
N LEU A 384 -20.46 3.05 12.79
CA LEU A 384 -20.99 2.24 13.88
C LEU A 384 -19.99 2.16 15.04
N LEU A 385 -20.49 2.28 16.26
CA LEU A 385 -19.74 2.32 17.53
C LEU A 385 -18.97 3.61 17.80
N SER A 386 -19.03 4.63 16.93
CA SER A 386 -18.37 5.88 17.25
C SER A 386 -19.15 6.65 18.31
N ASP A 387 -18.44 7.17 19.30
CA ASP A 387 -18.96 8.14 20.26
C ASP A 387 -18.99 9.55 19.68
N TYR A 388 -18.45 9.76 18.47
CA TYR A 388 -18.36 11.04 17.78
C TYR A 388 -19.30 11.11 16.57
N SER A 389 -19.67 12.33 16.17
CA SER A 389 -20.56 12.59 15.04
C SER A 389 -20.00 13.69 14.15
N TYR A 390 -19.14 13.27 13.22
CA TYR A 390 -18.50 14.15 12.25
C TYR A 390 -18.29 13.47 10.90
N SER A 391 -18.10 14.28 9.87
CA SER A 391 -17.66 13.84 8.55
C SER A 391 -16.76 14.89 7.93
N TYR A 392 -15.92 14.49 6.99
CA TYR A 392 -15.12 15.43 6.23
C TYR A 392 -14.88 14.96 4.81
N MET A 393 -14.64 15.92 3.93
CA MET A 393 -14.09 15.71 2.60
C MET A 393 -12.70 16.32 2.56
N GLN A 394 -11.73 15.58 2.05
CA GLN A 394 -10.34 15.99 1.92
C GLN A 394 -9.89 15.86 0.46
N PHE A 395 -9.21 16.89 -0.02
CA PHE A 395 -8.52 16.91 -1.31
C PHE A 395 -7.04 17.18 -1.05
N GLU A 396 -6.19 16.39 -1.68
CA GLU A 396 -4.74 16.61 -1.68
C GLU A 396 -4.20 16.40 -3.09
N SER A 397 -3.40 17.34 -3.57
CA SER A 397 -2.63 17.17 -4.80
C SER A 397 -1.17 17.45 -4.55
N LYS A 398 -0.32 16.46 -4.79
CA LYS A 398 1.14 16.56 -4.71
C LYS A 398 1.71 16.52 -6.10
N HIS A 399 2.55 17.49 -6.45
CA HIS A 399 3.06 17.66 -7.80
C HIS A 399 4.56 18.01 -7.79
N GLU A 400 5.34 17.36 -8.64
CA GLU A 400 6.70 17.79 -9.00
C GLU A 400 6.72 18.25 -10.46
N HIS A 401 7.17 19.49 -10.68
CA HIS A 401 7.43 20.07 -12.00
C HIS A 401 8.91 20.39 -12.16
N ARG A 402 9.49 20.14 -13.34
CA ARG A 402 10.90 20.46 -13.64
C ARG A 402 11.04 21.71 -14.50
N LEU A 403 11.60 22.76 -13.90
CA LEU A 403 12.05 23.98 -14.58
C LEU A 403 13.54 23.83 -14.93
N GLY A 404 13.82 23.20 -16.07
CA GLY A 404 15.20 22.87 -16.44
C GLY A 404 15.77 21.81 -15.49
N LYS A 405 16.84 22.16 -14.76
CA LYS A 405 17.43 21.28 -13.72
C LYS A 405 16.78 21.43 -12.35
N LEU A 406 15.94 22.44 -12.16
CA LEU A 406 15.31 22.73 -10.87
C LEU A 406 13.96 22.01 -10.75
N PRO A 407 13.81 21.05 -9.82
CA PRO A 407 12.49 20.58 -9.45
C PRO A 407 11.77 21.65 -8.60
N VAL A 408 10.47 21.77 -8.81
CA VAL A 408 9.54 22.53 -7.98
C VAL A 408 8.50 21.54 -7.50
N ARG A 409 8.46 21.31 -6.19
CA ARG A 409 7.47 20.44 -5.55
C ARG A 409 6.38 21.31 -4.94
N THR A 410 5.13 20.95 -5.15
CA THR A 410 4.00 21.68 -4.60
C THR A 410 2.97 20.72 -4.03
N ARG A 411 2.30 21.12 -2.95
CA ARG A 411 1.11 20.48 -2.41
C ARG A 411 -0.02 21.49 -2.36
N ILE A 412 -1.18 21.10 -2.87
CA ILE A 412 -2.45 21.79 -2.65
C ILE A 412 -3.27 20.87 -1.75
N PHE A 413 -3.79 21.42 -0.67
CA PHE A 413 -4.58 20.68 0.31
C PHE A 413 -5.86 21.44 0.65
N GLY A 414 -6.95 20.72 0.85
CA GLY A 414 -8.20 21.27 1.37
C GLY A 414 -8.99 20.23 2.14
N GLN A 415 -9.58 20.65 3.26
CA GLN A 415 -10.54 19.87 4.02
C GLN A 415 -11.79 20.70 4.30
N MET A 416 -12.95 20.08 4.13
CA MET A 416 -14.24 20.60 4.58
C MET A 416 -14.85 19.61 5.55
N GLY A 417 -15.05 20.06 6.79
CA GLY A 417 -15.61 19.27 7.87
C GLY A 417 -17.06 19.65 8.19
N PHE A 418 -17.85 18.65 8.60
CA PHE A 418 -19.25 18.77 9.01
C PHE A 418 -19.52 17.96 10.27
N GLY A 419 -20.62 18.28 10.96
CA GLY A 419 -21.03 17.63 12.20
C GLY A 419 -20.63 18.43 13.44
N GLU A 420 -21.27 18.13 14.56
CA GLU A 420 -21.23 18.94 15.79
C GLU A 420 -20.25 18.38 16.83
N ASP A 421 -19.95 17.08 16.79
CA ASP A 421 -19.11 16.40 17.79
C ASP A 421 -17.89 15.74 17.12
N TRP A 422 -16.79 16.48 17.14
CA TRP A 422 -15.53 16.09 16.49
C TRP A 422 -14.60 15.37 17.44
N ALA A 423 -13.98 14.31 16.93
CA ALA A 423 -12.82 13.70 17.58
C ALA A 423 -11.61 14.66 17.51
N PRO A 424 -11.04 15.08 18.66
CA PRO A 424 -9.87 15.97 18.68
C PRO A 424 -8.69 15.40 17.90
N GLU A 425 -8.52 14.07 17.92
CA GLU A 425 -7.42 13.37 17.26
C GLU A 425 -7.59 13.30 15.73
N SER A 426 -8.81 13.56 15.22
CA SER A 426 -9.13 13.60 13.79
C SER A 426 -9.32 15.02 13.24
N SER A 427 -9.11 16.05 14.06
CA SER A 427 -9.27 17.45 13.64
C SER A 427 -8.20 17.85 12.61
N LEU A 428 -8.43 18.94 11.87
CA LEU A 428 -7.43 19.52 10.97
C LEU A 428 -6.50 20.44 11.77
N TYR A 429 -5.19 20.22 11.68
CA TYR A 429 -4.18 21.01 12.37
C TYR A 429 -3.49 22.01 11.43
N LEU A 430 -3.12 23.16 11.99
CA LEU A 430 -2.51 24.29 11.29
C LEU A 430 -1.08 23.98 10.81
N SER A 431 -0.25 23.48 11.72
CA SER A 431 1.19 23.36 11.47
C SER A 431 1.62 22.02 10.91
N GLY A 432 0.89 20.94 11.20
CA GLY A 432 1.29 19.59 10.82
C GLY A 432 0.18 18.55 10.99
N ALA A 433 0.59 17.29 11.10
CA ALA A 433 -0.30 16.14 11.29
C ALA A 433 -1.16 16.26 12.55
N ASN A 434 -2.37 15.71 12.50
CA ASN A 434 -3.16 15.49 13.71
C ASN A 434 -2.62 14.29 14.51
N PRO A 435 -3.00 14.13 15.78
CA PRO A 435 -2.51 13.03 16.62
C PRO A 435 -2.76 11.64 16.00
N LEU A 436 -3.91 11.43 15.34
CA LEU A 436 -4.24 10.15 14.71
C LEU A 436 -3.36 9.83 13.48
N GLU A 437 -2.86 10.83 12.76
CA GLU A 437 -1.88 10.69 11.69
C GLU A 437 -0.46 10.45 12.25
N MET A 438 -0.12 11.10 13.36
CA MET A 438 1.19 10.95 14.01
C MET A 438 1.42 9.53 14.54
N VAL A 439 0.37 8.81 14.96
CA VAL A 439 0.51 7.43 15.46
C VAL A 439 0.86 6.39 14.40
N ASP A 440 0.71 6.71 13.12
CA ASP A 440 1.11 5.81 12.05
C ASP A 440 2.64 5.77 11.84
N ASN A 441 3.36 6.80 12.26
CA ASN A 441 4.82 6.84 12.21
C ASN A 441 5.44 6.30 13.52
N PRO A 442 6.30 5.27 13.47
CA PRO A 442 6.91 4.66 14.67
C PRO A 442 7.64 5.66 15.59
N PHE A 443 8.22 6.72 15.04
CA PHE A 443 8.99 7.72 15.81
C PHE A 443 8.11 8.75 16.51
N THR A 444 6.86 8.91 16.09
CA THR A 444 5.92 9.90 16.64
C THR A 444 4.69 9.28 17.28
N ARG A 445 4.56 7.95 17.20
CA ARG A 445 3.48 7.19 17.83
C ARG A 445 3.47 7.28 19.34
N ALA A 446 4.65 7.35 19.94
CA ALA A 446 4.79 7.52 21.36
C ALA A 446 5.93 8.50 21.67
N ALA A 447 5.80 9.24 22.76
CA ALA A 447 6.87 10.04 23.32
C ALA A 447 8.07 9.15 23.71
N GLY A 448 9.29 9.67 23.59
CA GLY A 448 10.51 8.88 23.78
C GLY A 448 11.62 9.39 22.88
N ILE A 449 11.83 8.71 21.76
CA ILE A 449 12.81 9.15 20.74
C ILE A 449 12.55 10.61 20.34
N VAL A 450 11.27 10.97 20.18
CA VAL A 450 10.81 12.35 20.18
C VAL A 450 10.21 12.64 21.56
N PRO A 451 10.81 13.52 22.37
CA PRO A 451 10.21 13.96 23.63
C PRO A 451 8.90 14.73 23.40
N ALA A 452 7.91 14.55 24.27
CA ALA A 452 6.62 15.26 24.20
C ALA A 452 6.80 16.79 24.29
N GLU A 453 7.77 17.24 25.09
CA GLU A 453 8.16 18.65 25.27
C GLU A 453 8.42 19.37 23.95
N LEU A 454 8.98 18.67 22.94
CA LEU A 454 9.26 19.28 21.65
C LEU A 454 7.99 19.56 20.84
N ALA A 455 6.89 18.85 21.13
CA ALA A 455 5.60 18.93 20.45
C ALA A 455 4.55 19.76 21.22
N GLU A 456 4.94 20.40 22.33
CA GLU A 456 4.03 21.21 23.15
C GLU A 456 3.48 22.43 22.39
N LEU A 457 2.24 22.80 22.74
CA LEU A 457 1.63 24.03 22.25
C LEU A 457 1.83 25.16 23.26
N GLY A 458 2.10 26.36 22.74
CA GLY A 458 2.26 27.54 23.56
C GLY A 458 2.02 28.84 22.81
N ASN A 459 2.40 29.94 23.47
CA ASN A 459 2.30 31.28 22.92
C ASN A 459 3.43 31.60 21.92
N SER A 460 4.44 30.73 21.79
CA SER A 460 5.55 30.83 20.84
C SER A 460 5.55 29.62 19.90
N THR A 461 6.43 29.64 18.90
CA THR A 461 6.73 28.46 18.08
C THR A 461 7.56 27.43 18.86
N ASN A 462 7.48 26.15 18.49
CA ASN A 462 8.31 25.06 19.02
C ASN A 462 9.28 24.52 17.96
N THR A 463 10.06 23.49 18.33
CA THR A 463 11.13 22.96 17.47
C THR A 463 10.80 21.63 16.80
N PHE A 464 9.54 21.17 16.81
CA PHE A 464 9.16 19.88 16.22
C PHE A 464 8.09 20.02 15.14
N HIS A 465 8.20 19.21 14.09
CA HIS A 465 7.20 19.16 13.04
C HIS A 465 7.05 17.76 12.44
N HIS A 466 5.83 17.23 12.48
CA HIS A 466 5.44 16.06 11.71
C HIS A 466 4.51 16.48 10.56
N SER A 467 4.85 16.10 9.34
CA SER A 467 4.09 16.48 8.14
C SER A 467 2.66 15.96 8.18
N GLY A 468 1.70 16.81 7.84
CA GLY A 468 0.27 16.49 7.76
C GLY A 468 -0.56 17.76 7.88
N GLY A 469 -1.88 17.64 7.96
CA GLY A 469 -2.78 18.80 8.06
C GLY A 469 -2.52 19.89 7.01
N LEU A 470 -2.55 21.16 7.42
CA LEU A 470 -2.22 22.31 6.55
C LEU A 470 -0.70 22.48 6.31
N ASN A 471 0.14 21.83 7.12
CA ASN A 471 1.59 21.80 6.96
C ASN A 471 2.24 23.20 6.89
N LEU A 472 1.74 24.16 7.68
CA LEU A 472 2.37 25.47 7.86
C LEU A 472 3.51 25.34 8.87
N ARG A 473 4.66 24.84 8.41
CA ARG A 473 5.73 24.37 9.30
C ARG A 473 6.25 25.48 10.21
N GLY A 474 6.31 26.72 9.73
CA GLY A 474 6.73 27.87 10.54
C GLY A 474 5.84 28.18 11.75
N TYR A 475 4.66 27.57 11.82
CA TYR A 475 3.69 27.74 12.90
C TYR A 475 3.64 26.57 13.89
N SER A 476 4.59 25.63 13.81
CA SER A 476 4.73 24.52 14.78
C SER A 476 4.73 25.01 16.22
N GLY A 477 3.95 24.37 17.10
CA GLY A 477 3.85 24.72 18.51
C GLY A 477 3.00 25.96 18.83
N TYR A 478 2.61 26.77 17.86
CA TYR A 478 1.91 28.01 18.14
C TYR A 478 0.39 27.81 18.28
N LEU A 479 -0.18 28.26 19.40
CA LEU A 479 -1.64 28.27 19.64
C LEU A 479 -2.41 29.11 18.62
N ALA A 480 -1.73 30.05 17.95
CA ALA A 480 -2.29 30.86 16.88
C ALA A 480 -3.60 31.57 17.26
N PRO A 481 -3.64 32.37 18.34
CA PRO A 481 -4.87 32.98 18.84
C PRO A 481 -5.60 33.79 17.77
N TYR A 482 -6.92 33.71 17.80
CA TYR A 482 -7.82 34.50 16.97
C TYR A 482 -8.79 35.25 17.88
N GLN A 483 -8.88 36.57 17.68
CA GLN A 483 -9.79 37.43 18.41
C GLN A 483 -11.03 37.75 17.57
N PHE A 484 -12.21 37.43 18.10
CA PHE A 484 -13.50 37.77 17.51
C PHE A 484 -13.85 39.25 17.75
N GLU A 485 -14.84 39.76 17.02
CA GLU A 485 -15.34 41.14 17.16
C GLU A 485 -15.94 41.42 18.55
N ASN A 486 -16.42 40.38 19.24
CA ASN A 486 -16.92 40.43 20.63
C ASN A 486 -15.79 40.34 21.68
N GLU A 487 -14.52 40.49 21.27
CA GLU A 487 -13.31 40.38 22.09
C GLU A 487 -13.00 38.98 22.66
N GLU A 488 -13.77 37.96 22.29
CA GLU A 488 -13.47 36.56 22.62
C GLU A 488 -12.20 36.09 21.90
N VAL A 489 -11.33 35.37 22.60
CA VAL A 489 -10.08 34.83 22.04
C VAL A 489 -10.11 33.31 22.08
N VAL A 490 -9.90 32.68 20.92
CA VAL A 490 -9.80 31.22 20.78
C VAL A 490 -8.45 30.84 20.20
N SER A 491 -7.98 29.64 20.51
CA SER A 491 -6.77 29.08 19.88
C SER A 491 -7.11 28.49 18.52
N ASN A 492 -6.43 28.94 17.45
CA ASN A 492 -6.68 28.51 16.06
C ASN A 492 -5.56 27.61 15.52
N TYR A 493 -4.98 26.75 16.36
CA TYR A 493 -4.01 25.73 15.94
C TYR A 493 -4.70 24.48 15.35
N ARG A 494 -6.00 24.29 15.61
CA ARG A 494 -6.82 23.21 15.07
C ARG A 494 -8.23 23.70 14.71
N GLY A 495 -8.84 23.05 13.73
CA GLY A 495 -10.19 23.33 13.24
C GLY A 495 -10.76 22.11 12.50
N THR A 496 -11.89 22.29 11.83
CA THR A 496 -12.58 21.23 11.06
C THR A 496 -12.38 21.38 9.56
N SER A 497 -12.13 22.60 9.09
CA SER A 497 -12.03 22.98 7.69
C SER A 497 -10.87 23.94 7.44
N GLY A 498 -10.21 23.80 6.30
CA GLY A 498 -9.06 24.62 5.95
C GLY A 498 -8.51 24.29 4.57
N ALA A 499 -7.63 25.15 4.09
CA ALA A 499 -6.93 24.97 2.83
C ALA A 499 -5.50 25.46 2.93
N ALA A 500 -4.59 24.81 2.22
CA ALA A 500 -3.18 25.16 2.19
C ALA A 500 -2.54 24.95 0.82
N PHE A 501 -1.50 25.74 0.59
CA PHE A 501 -0.54 25.58 -0.49
C PHE A 501 0.86 25.53 0.11
N ASN A 502 1.60 24.46 -0.19
CA ASN A 502 2.98 24.27 0.23
C ASN A 502 3.86 24.15 -1.01
N ALA A 503 5.04 24.74 -1.00
CA ALA A 503 5.98 24.66 -2.09
C ALA A 503 7.42 24.46 -1.59
N GLU A 504 8.17 23.63 -2.31
CA GLU A 504 9.60 23.41 -2.10
C GLU A 504 10.36 23.50 -3.42
N ILE A 505 11.52 24.16 -3.38
CA ILE A 505 12.43 24.26 -4.51
C ILE A 505 13.78 23.70 -4.07
N PRO A 506 14.02 22.39 -4.27
CA PRO A 506 15.33 21.79 -4.05
C PRO A 506 16.37 22.42 -4.99
N PHE A 507 17.45 22.94 -4.41
CA PHE A 507 18.55 23.57 -5.16
C PHE A 507 19.88 22.83 -4.97
N THR A 508 19.87 21.65 -4.33
CA THR A 508 21.05 20.78 -4.17
C THR A 508 21.81 20.55 -5.47
N GLN A 509 21.11 20.45 -6.61
CA GLN A 509 21.73 20.20 -7.91
C GLN A 509 22.39 21.45 -8.53
N LEU A 510 22.17 22.64 -7.96
CA LEU A 510 22.79 23.89 -8.42
C LEU A 510 24.10 24.19 -7.68
N SER A 511 24.31 23.63 -6.49
CA SER A 511 25.55 23.79 -5.75
C SER A 511 26.49 22.61 -6.04
N SER A 512 27.78 22.88 -6.23
CA SER A 512 28.83 21.85 -6.18
C SER A 512 29.08 21.32 -4.76
N LEU A 513 28.28 21.79 -3.80
CA LEU A 513 28.28 21.43 -2.39
C LEU A 513 27.26 20.30 -2.17
N ASN A 514 27.53 19.14 -2.73
CA ASN A 514 26.93 17.90 -2.23
C ASN A 514 28.04 17.18 -1.46
N PRO A 515 28.33 17.59 -0.21
CA PRO A 515 29.59 17.25 0.45
C PRO A 515 29.75 15.74 0.70
N PHE A 516 28.68 14.94 0.67
CA PHE A 516 28.71 13.50 1.02
C PHE A 516 27.62 12.67 0.32
N ASP A 517 27.56 12.65 -1.02
CA ASP A 517 26.78 11.62 -1.73
C ASP A 517 27.53 10.27 -1.67
N LEU A 518 27.51 9.65 -0.49
CA LEU A 518 28.19 8.38 -0.21
C LEU A 518 27.31 7.22 -0.67
N ASN A 519 27.26 7.00 -1.98
CA ASN A 519 26.48 5.93 -2.64
C ASN A 519 24.97 5.96 -2.30
N ASP A 520 24.22 4.97 -2.82
CA ASP A 520 22.77 4.79 -2.67
C ASP A 520 22.21 4.78 -1.22
N PHE A 521 23.04 5.00 -0.19
CA PHE A 521 22.67 4.91 1.23
C PHE A 521 22.24 6.23 1.87
N LEU A 522 22.94 7.34 1.61
CA LEU A 522 22.67 8.65 2.21
C LEU A 522 22.54 9.71 1.13
N ASN A 523 21.39 10.38 1.11
CA ASN A 523 21.15 11.49 0.20
C ASN A 523 20.87 12.77 1.01
N PHE A 524 21.63 13.82 0.71
CA PHE A 524 21.44 15.15 1.30
C PHE A 524 20.67 16.03 0.33
N GLU A 525 19.67 16.75 0.84
CA GLU A 525 18.89 17.68 0.06
C GLU A 525 18.81 19.03 0.75
N SER A 526 19.03 20.12 0.02
CA SER A 526 18.80 21.49 0.47
C SER A 526 17.75 22.15 -0.41
N TYR A 527 16.83 22.88 0.21
CA TYR A 527 15.65 23.43 -0.47
C TYR A 527 15.22 24.75 0.13
N LEU A 528 14.59 25.59 -0.69
CA LEU A 528 13.77 26.71 -0.23
C LEU A 528 12.35 26.20 -0.05
N PHE A 529 11.62 26.72 0.93
CA PHE A 529 10.21 26.41 1.11
C PHE A 529 9.36 27.66 1.34
N GLY A 530 8.08 27.53 1.03
CA GLY A 530 7.06 28.52 1.33
C GLY A 530 5.70 27.83 1.51
N ASP A 531 5.04 28.13 2.62
CA ASP A 531 3.79 27.52 3.03
C ASP A 531 2.76 28.61 3.31
N ALA A 532 1.51 28.39 2.91
CA ALA A 532 0.42 29.34 3.08
C ALA A 532 -0.92 28.63 3.27
N GLY A 533 -1.76 29.12 4.17
CA GLY A 533 -2.99 28.44 4.51
C GLY A 533 -3.95 29.24 5.36
N ILE A 534 -5.15 28.70 5.50
CA ILE A 534 -6.25 29.25 6.27
C ILE A 534 -7.00 28.11 6.97
N LEU A 535 -7.39 28.34 8.21
CA LEU A 535 -8.11 27.40 9.07
C LEU A 535 -9.36 28.09 9.62
N ASN A 536 -10.45 27.35 9.78
CA ASN A 536 -11.67 27.88 10.38
C ASN A 536 -11.51 28.05 11.90
N VAL A 537 -12.20 29.05 12.46
CA VAL A 537 -12.15 29.41 13.90
C VAL A 537 -13.46 29.16 14.65
N ASN A 538 -14.54 28.93 13.91
CA ASN A 538 -15.85 28.66 14.52
C ASN A 538 -15.88 27.28 15.15
N SER A 539 -16.60 27.18 16.28
CA SER A 539 -17.05 25.89 16.80
C SER A 539 -17.89 25.15 15.75
N PRO A 540 -17.88 23.80 15.75
CA PRO A 540 -18.57 23.01 14.73
C PRO A 540 -20.09 23.27 14.63
N GLU A 541 -20.72 23.75 15.71
CA GLU A 541 -22.15 24.11 15.78
C GLU A 541 -22.51 25.43 15.07
N ASN A 542 -21.51 26.28 14.79
CA ASN A 542 -21.71 27.62 14.22
C ASN A 542 -21.41 27.64 12.72
N ASP A 543 -21.93 28.66 12.02
CA ASP A 543 -21.60 28.91 10.62
C ASP A 543 -20.09 29.03 10.39
N LEU A 544 -19.63 28.49 9.25
CA LEU A 544 -18.22 28.47 8.88
C LEU A 544 -17.64 29.89 8.89
N LYS A 545 -16.66 30.11 9.76
CA LYS A 545 -15.91 31.36 9.86
C LYS A 545 -14.43 31.08 9.70
N TRP A 546 -13.83 31.74 8.73
CA TRP A 546 -12.39 31.64 8.48
C TRP A 546 -11.61 32.46 9.50
N GLY A 547 -10.53 31.87 10.00
CA GLY A 547 -9.53 32.59 10.76
C GLY A 547 -8.62 33.41 9.87
N ASP A 548 -7.55 33.91 10.49
CA ASP A 548 -6.53 34.66 9.79
C ASP A 548 -5.73 33.81 8.81
N PHE A 549 -5.48 34.35 7.61
CA PHE A 549 -4.53 33.79 6.67
C PHE A 549 -3.10 33.81 7.24
N ARG A 550 -2.42 32.67 7.15
CA ARG A 550 -1.06 32.46 7.67
C ARG A 550 -0.13 31.97 6.57
N ALA A 551 1.10 32.46 6.58
CA ALA A 551 2.11 32.08 5.63
C ALA A 551 3.51 32.15 6.26
N ASP A 552 4.34 31.19 5.90
CA ASP A 552 5.73 31.09 6.31
C ASP A 552 6.64 30.77 5.12
N ALA A 553 7.91 31.13 5.26
CA ALA A 553 8.92 30.82 4.25
C ALA A 553 10.30 30.68 4.88
N GLY A 554 11.15 29.86 4.25
CA GLY A 554 12.46 29.56 4.81
C GLY A 554 13.34 28.69 3.93
N ILE A 555 14.38 28.17 4.56
CA ILE A 555 15.36 27.26 3.97
C ILE A 555 15.42 25.99 4.79
N GLY A 556 15.50 24.84 4.14
CA GLY A 556 15.57 23.55 4.80
C GLY A 556 16.70 22.67 4.25
N ALA A 557 17.10 21.71 5.09
CA ALA A 557 18.02 20.65 4.73
C ALA A 557 17.49 19.32 5.24
N ALA A 558 17.59 18.26 4.43
CA ALA A 558 17.15 16.93 4.78
C ALA A 558 18.24 15.89 4.53
N ILE A 559 18.32 14.91 5.44
CA ILE A 559 19.10 13.69 5.30
C ILE A 559 18.12 12.56 5.03
N LYS A 560 18.26 11.91 3.88
CA LYS A 560 17.43 10.80 3.44
C LYS A 560 18.27 9.53 3.49
N VAL A 561 18.00 8.69 4.47
CA VAL A 561 18.62 7.37 4.64
C VAL A 561 17.83 6.36 3.81
N LYS A 562 18.47 5.82 2.78
CA LYS A 562 17.99 4.70 1.98
C LYS A 562 18.79 3.48 2.39
N TRP A 563 18.15 2.43 2.85
CA TRP A 563 18.87 1.28 3.39
C TRP A 563 19.53 0.36 2.34
N GLY A 564 19.65 0.81 1.09
CA GLY A 564 20.30 0.09 -0.02
C GLY A 564 19.75 -1.33 -0.19
N LYS A 565 20.62 -2.33 -0.01
CA LYS A 565 20.26 -3.76 -0.07
C LYS A 565 19.29 -4.20 1.02
N TYR A 566 19.12 -3.41 2.09
CA TYR A 566 18.19 -3.69 3.19
C TYR A 566 16.83 -3.01 2.95
N ASN A 567 16.24 -3.30 1.79
CA ASN A 567 15.04 -2.65 1.27
C ASN A 567 13.73 -3.02 2.01
N ASP A 568 13.80 -3.87 3.04
CA ASP A 568 12.66 -4.13 3.94
C ASP A 568 12.55 -3.08 5.06
N LEU A 569 13.59 -2.28 5.27
CA LEU A 569 13.55 -1.14 6.19
C LEU A 569 12.95 0.08 5.48
N SER A 570 11.99 0.74 6.14
CA SER A 570 11.41 1.98 5.63
C SER A 570 12.49 3.09 5.57
N PRO A 571 12.53 3.89 4.48
CA PRO A 571 13.45 5.02 4.41
C PRO A 571 13.25 5.99 5.58
N LEU A 572 14.34 6.46 6.16
CA LEU A 572 14.31 7.46 7.22
C LEU A 572 14.66 8.82 6.64
N ASN A 573 13.76 9.78 6.77
CA ASN A 573 14.02 11.16 6.39
C ASN A 573 14.01 12.03 7.65
N ILE A 574 15.11 12.71 7.90
CA ILE A 574 15.25 13.70 8.97
C ILE A 574 15.50 15.04 8.31
N ARG A 575 14.75 16.07 8.69
CA ARG A 575 14.91 17.43 8.16
C ARG A 575 15.14 18.44 9.27
N VAL A 576 15.91 19.46 8.93
CA VAL A 576 16.03 20.71 9.69
C VAL A 576 15.52 21.81 8.80
N ASP A 577 14.40 22.41 9.19
CA ASP A 577 13.81 23.55 8.51
C ASP A 577 14.11 24.82 9.32
N LEU A 578 14.47 25.90 8.64
CA LEU A 578 14.66 27.23 9.21
C LEU A 578 13.58 28.17 8.66
N PRO A 579 12.41 28.29 9.32
CA PRO A 579 11.41 29.28 8.97
C PRO A 579 11.93 30.69 9.29
N LEU A 580 12.26 31.44 8.24
CA LEU A 580 12.85 32.77 8.37
C LEU A 580 11.81 33.87 8.38
N PHE A 581 10.64 33.63 7.78
CA PHE A 581 9.56 34.60 7.68
C PHE A 581 8.24 34.00 8.17
N LEU A 582 7.51 34.76 9.00
CA LEU A 582 6.10 34.54 9.32
C LEU A 582 5.32 35.81 9.01
N ASN A 583 4.18 35.70 8.34
CA ASN A 583 3.34 36.88 8.10
C ASN A 583 2.58 37.34 9.36
N ARG A 584 2.48 36.47 10.38
CA ARG A 584 1.79 36.71 11.66
C ARG A 584 2.53 35.96 12.78
N PRO A 585 3.69 36.46 13.24
CA PRO A 585 4.44 35.81 14.30
C PRO A 585 3.68 35.86 15.64
N PRO A 586 4.04 35.00 16.59
CA PRO A 586 3.80 35.21 18.02
C PRO A 586 4.13 36.63 18.50
N SER A 587 3.50 37.08 19.59
CA SER A 587 3.70 38.45 20.11
C SER A 587 5.13 38.75 20.55
N GLU A 588 5.89 37.71 20.90
CA GLU A 588 7.29 37.81 21.35
C GLU A 588 8.30 37.54 20.23
N GLU A 589 7.82 37.24 19.02
CA GLU A 589 8.64 36.89 17.87
C GLU A 589 8.51 37.94 16.75
N GLU A 590 9.54 38.04 15.91
CA GLU A 590 9.61 39.00 14.82
C GLU A 590 9.17 38.40 13.49
N TYR A 591 8.70 39.24 12.56
CA TYR A 591 8.31 38.81 11.21
C TYR A 591 9.45 38.08 10.48
N ILE A 592 10.69 38.52 10.71
CA ILE A 592 11.91 37.87 10.22
C ILE A 592 12.76 37.48 11.42
N GLU A 593 12.92 36.19 11.64
CA GLU A 593 13.63 35.67 12.81
C GLU A 593 14.22 34.28 12.50
N MET A 594 15.35 33.97 13.14
CA MET A 594 16.00 32.67 13.01
C MET A 594 15.29 31.63 13.89
N ARG A 595 14.33 30.92 13.32
CA ARG A 595 13.68 29.75 13.94
C ARG A 595 14.32 28.48 13.39
N TYR A 596 14.23 27.38 14.13
CA TYR A 596 14.60 26.06 13.64
C TYR A 596 13.61 25.00 14.09
N ILE A 597 13.38 24.03 13.21
CA ILE A 597 12.45 22.92 13.42
C ILE A 597 13.11 21.64 12.97
N ILE A 598 12.94 20.59 13.77
CA ILE A 598 13.34 19.23 13.43
C ILE A 598 12.10 18.49 12.98
N GLY A 599 12.14 17.97 11.75
CA GLY A 599 11.08 17.16 11.19
C GLY A 599 11.50 15.73 10.94
N ILE A 600 10.55 14.82 11.14
CA ILE A 600 10.66 13.41 10.75
C ILE A 600 9.74 13.18 9.56
N SER A 601 10.20 12.39 8.59
CA SER A 601 9.57 12.14 7.29
C SER A 601 9.74 13.29 6.29
N GLN A 602 9.29 13.08 5.05
CA GLN A 602 9.21 14.15 4.06
C GLN A 602 8.07 15.10 4.39
N THR A 603 8.12 16.31 3.86
CA THR A 603 7.16 17.37 4.17
C THR A 603 5.82 17.15 3.49
N PHE A 604 5.82 16.59 2.28
CA PHE A 604 4.62 16.09 1.61
C PHE A 604 4.95 15.13 0.47
#